data_AF-B7PXA4-F1
#
_entry.id   AF-B7PXA4-F1
#
_cell.length_a   1.000
_cell.length_b   1.000
_cell.length_c   1.000
_cell.angle_alpha   90.00
_cell.angle_beta   90.00
_cell.angle_gamma   90.00
#
_symmetry.space_group_name_H-M   'P 1'
#
loop_
_entity.id
_entity.type
_entity.pdbx_description
1 polymer ?
#
loop_
_entity_poly.entity_id
_entity_poly.type
_entity_poly.pdbx_seq_one_letter_code
_entity_poly.pdbx_strand_id
1 'polypeptide(L)'
;QRDIFSHFISLPSSPREVDTKFMLYSRKNRQVPVLLDYLRYESLGVDQFQRQKSLVFIVHGFGENGNATWILEMKDAFLEMEDVNVVAVDWNKGCPMPMYMTAAANTALVGRQIARLVEVLAHRHPDTVVPDKVHLVGFSLGAQVAGFAGRSFSRTIGKKIGRITGLDAAGPLFESYGFHVSRHDAQFVDGIHTSAGTNLLKGCLGMVKPYGNANFYPNGGKSQPGCW
;
A
#
# COMPACT_ATOMS: atom_id res chain seq x y z
N GLN A 1 -0.26 0.61 -26.15
CA GLN A 1 -0.56 -0.41 -25.13
C GLN A 1 0.78 -0.89 -24.58
N ARG A 2 1.14 -0.60 -23.33
CA ARG A 2 2.46 -0.95 -22.75
C ARG A 2 2.26 -2.09 -21.73
N ASP A 3 3.09 -3.12 -21.81
CA ASP A 3 2.79 -4.47 -21.31
C ASP A 3 3.26 -4.74 -19.87
N ILE A 4 2.25 -4.89 -19.01
CA ILE A 4 1.94 -5.72 -17.83
C ILE A 4 3.03 -6.39 -16.96
N PHE A 5 4.35 -6.40 -17.19
CA PHE A 5 5.25 -7.24 -16.35
C PHE A 5 6.57 -6.70 -15.80
N SER A 6 6.88 -5.41 -15.88
CA SER A 6 8.14 -4.94 -15.28
C SER A 6 8.00 -3.55 -14.68
N HIS A 7 8.36 -3.42 -13.41
CA HIS A 7 9.16 -2.27 -13.04
C HIS A 7 10.36 -2.29 -14.00
N PHE A 8 10.61 -1.18 -14.71
CA PHE A 8 11.40 -1.13 -15.95
C PHE A 8 12.80 -1.80 -15.89
N ILE A 9 13.31 -2.05 -14.68
CA ILE A 9 14.68 -2.51 -14.41
C ILE A 9 14.77 -4.03 -14.19
N SER A 10 13.77 -4.67 -13.55
CA SER A 10 13.82 -6.11 -13.26
C SER A 10 12.42 -6.71 -13.10
N LEU A 11 12.32 -8.02 -13.30
CA LEU A 11 11.11 -8.76 -12.98
C LEU A 11 10.95 -8.86 -11.45
N PRO A 12 9.71 -8.84 -10.93
CA PRO A 12 9.44 -9.17 -9.54
C PRO A 12 9.87 -10.61 -9.24
N SER A 13 10.29 -10.86 -7.99
CA SER A 13 10.41 -12.21 -7.42
C SER A 13 9.07 -12.94 -7.43
N SER A 14 9.07 -14.25 -7.21
CA SER A 14 7.83 -15.03 -7.16
C SER A 14 6.98 -14.69 -5.92
N PRO A 15 5.64 -14.89 -5.94
CA PRO A 15 4.78 -14.73 -4.76
C PRO A 15 5.27 -15.49 -3.53
N ARG A 16 5.87 -16.67 -3.73
CA ARG A 16 6.39 -17.53 -2.66
C ARG A 16 7.63 -16.95 -2.00
N GLU A 17 8.49 -16.26 -2.76
CA GLU A 17 9.69 -15.61 -2.24
C GLU A 17 9.34 -14.31 -1.51
N VAL A 18 8.42 -13.51 -2.05
CA VAL A 18 7.94 -12.27 -1.42
C VAL A 18 7.15 -12.55 -0.15
N ASP A 19 6.41 -13.67 -0.10
CA ASP A 19 5.69 -14.16 1.08
C ASP A 19 4.80 -13.09 1.73
N THR A 20 4.04 -12.36 0.90
CA THR A 20 3.14 -11.30 1.36
C THR A 20 2.08 -11.86 2.29
N LYS A 21 1.95 -11.30 3.49
CA LYS A 21 0.93 -11.64 4.47
C LYS A 21 -0.03 -10.47 4.67
N PHE A 22 -1.32 -10.80 4.74
CA PHE A 22 -2.41 -9.86 4.98
C PHE A 22 -2.95 -10.07 6.39
N MET A 23 -2.56 -9.21 7.32
CA MET A 23 -2.89 -9.32 8.73
C MET A 23 -4.13 -8.47 9.04
N LEU A 24 -5.30 -9.10 9.09
CA LEU A 24 -6.58 -8.43 9.37
C LEU A 24 -6.77 -8.20 10.86
N TYR A 25 -6.94 -6.94 11.22
CA TYR A 25 -7.34 -6.46 12.53
C TYR A 25 -8.71 -5.82 12.47
N SER A 26 -9.43 -5.92 13.58
CA SER A 26 -10.67 -5.21 13.85
C SER A 26 -10.75 -4.95 15.35
N ARG A 27 -11.79 -4.22 15.80
CA ARG A 27 -12.06 -4.08 17.24
C ARG A 27 -12.23 -5.42 17.98
N LYS A 28 -12.62 -6.49 17.28
CA LYS A 28 -12.77 -7.84 17.86
C LYS A 28 -11.43 -8.56 18.07
N ASN A 29 -10.41 -8.24 17.29
CA ASN A 29 -9.14 -8.95 17.26
C ASN A 29 -7.96 -7.96 17.15
N ARG A 30 -7.91 -7.01 18.07
CA ARG A 30 -6.94 -5.90 18.04
C ARG A 30 -5.48 -6.34 18.19
N GLN A 31 -5.24 -7.39 18.96
CA GLN A 31 -3.90 -7.85 19.32
C GLN A 31 -3.38 -8.94 18.38
N VAL A 32 -4.25 -9.90 18.02
CA VAL A 32 -3.89 -11.04 17.17
C VAL A 32 -4.65 -10.95 15.84
N PRO A 33 -3.95 -10.79 14.70
CA PRO A 33 -4.61 -10.68 13.42
C PRO A 33 -5.19 -12.02 12.96
N VAL A 34 -6.22 -11.94 12.13
CA VAL A 34 -6.61 -13.05 11.27
C VAL A 34 -5.82 -12.94 9.98
N LEU A 35 -5.15 -14.01 9.55
CA LEU A 35 -4.42 -14.01 8.28
C LEU A 35 -5.39 -14.25 7.13
N LEU A 36 -5.45 -13.29 6.20
CA LEU A 36 -6.20 -13.43 4.95
C LEU A 36 -5.29 -14.01 3.86
N ASP A 37 -5.83 -14.95 3.10
CA ASP A 37 -5.17 -15.56 1.96
C ASP A 37 -6.02 -15.31 0.70
N TYR A 38 -5.45 -14.55 -0.24
CA TYR A 38 -6.12 -14.17 -1.49
C TYR A 38 -6.32 -15.35 -2.45
N LEU A 39 -5.77 -16.53 -2.14
CA LEU A 39 -5.94 -17.79 -2.87
C LEU A 39 -6.87 -18.78 -2.14
N ARG A 40 -6.95 -18.73 -0.81
CA ARG A 40 -7.78 -19.67 -0.01
C ARG A 40 -9.05 -19.00 0.51
N TYR A 41 -10.16 -19.36 -0.12
CA TYR A 41 -11.46 -18.75 0.15
C TYR A 41 -11.96 -18.92 1.58
N GLU A 42 -11.54 -19.96 2.29
CA GLU A 42 -11.94 -20.24 3.67
C GLU A 42 -11.49 -19.10 4.60
N SER A 43 -10.27 -18.59 4.38
CA SER A 43 -9.72 -17.45 5.14
C SER A 43 -10.47 -16.13 4.89
N LEU A 44 -11.30 -16.07 3.85
CA LEU A 44 -12.03 -14.88 3.45
C LEU A 44 -13.47 -14.87 4.00
N GLY A 45 -13.97 -16.00 4.52
CA GLY A 45 -15.30 -16.13 5.14
C GLY A 45 -15.38 -15.64 6.59
N VAL A 46 -14.57 -14.64 6.96
CA VAL A 46 -14.45 -14.17 8.34
C VAL A 46 -15.61 -13.24 8.72
N ASP A 47 -16.11 -13.37 9.97
CA ASP A 47 -17.25 -12.60 10.48
C ASP A 47 -17.06 -11.08 10.44
N GLN A 48 -15.81 -10.61 10.36
CA GLN A 48 -15.44 -9.20 10.21
C GLN A 48 -16.03 -8.55 8.93
N PHE A 49 -16.40 -9.36 7.92
CA PHE A 49 -17.02 -8.88 6.68
C PHE A 49 -18.55 -9.05 6.65
N GLN A 50 -19.21 -9.42 7.75
CA GLN A 50 -20.68 -9.52 7.80
C GLN A 50 -21.40 -8.17 7.87
N ARG A 51 -20.68 -7.07 8.10
CA ARG A 51 -21.21 -5.71 8.13
C ARG A 51 -20.39 -4.81 7.23
N GLN A 52 -21.04 -3.84 6.61
CA GLN A 52 -20.35 -2.86 5.78
C GLN A 52 -19.46 -1.97 6.64
N LYS A 53 -18.15 -2.07 6.44
CA LYS A 53 -17.12 -1.27 7.12
C LYS A 53 -16.10 -0.79 6.10
N SER A 54 -15.40 0.30 6.40
CA SER A 54 -14.23 0.68 5.61
C SER A 54 -13.14 -0.37 5.79
N LEU A 55 -12.41 -0.64 4.70
CA LEU A 55 -11.30 -1.57 4.67
C LEU A 55 -10.02 -0.76 4.40
N VAL A 56 -9.22 -0.58 5.44
CA VAL A 56 -7.99 0.20 5.40
C VAL A 56 -6.82 -0.76 5.27
N PHE A 57 -5.93 -0.54 4.32
CA PHE A 57 -4.65 -1.25 4.23
C PHE A 57 -3.53 -0.32 4.67
N ILE A 58 -2.57 -0.85 5.43
CA ILE A 58 -1.35 -0.13 5.80
C ILE A 58 -0.16 -0.91 5.25
N VAL A 59 0.65 -0.25 4.41
CA VAL A 59 1.73 -0.89 3.65
C VAL A 59 3.07 -0.23 4.01
N HIS A 60 3.98 -1.03 4.55
CA HIS A 60 5.32 -0.57 4.94
C HIS A 60 6.27 -0.38 3.75
N GLY A 61 7.42 0.24 4.02
CA GLY A 61 8.44 0.57 3.04
C GLY A 61 9.58 -0.45 2.95
N PHE A 62 10.70 0.02 2.38
CA PHE A 62 11.92 -0.75 2.16
C PHE A 62 12.59 -1.15 3.50
N GLY A 63 12.99 -2.41 3.65
CA GLY A 63 13.66 -2.92 4.84
C GLY A 63 12.77 -3.08 6.09
N GLU A 64 11.49 -2.73 6.01
CA GLU A 64 10.53 -2.82 7.11
C GLU A 64 9.71 -4.13 7.06
N ASN A 65 8.80 -4.28 8.02
CA ASN A 65 7.86 -5.40 8.10
C ASN A 65 6.49 -4.94 8.62
N GLY A 66 5.47 -5.78 8.48
CA GLY A 66 4.11 -5.44 8.90
C GLY A 66 3.88 -5.33 10.41
N ASN A 67 4.86 -5.66 11.25
CA ASN A 67 4.82 -5.49 12.72
C ASN A 67 5.64 -4.28 13.19
N ALA A 68 6.10 -3.42 12.28
CA ALA A 68 6.76 -2.18 12.66
C ALA A 68 5.85 -1.35 13.59
N THR A 69 6.44 -0.71 14.61
CA THR A 69 5.70 0.01 15.65
C THR A 69 4.68 0.99 15.06
N TRP A 70 5.08 1.76 14.05
CA TRP A 70 4.19 2.74 13.42
C TRP A 70 3.00 2.12 12.68
N ILE A 71 3.14 0.90 12.14
CA ILE A 71 2.02 0.15 11.52
C ILE A 71 1.01 -0.21 12.59
N LEU A 72 1.46 -0.72 13.73
CA LEU A 72 0.61 -1.16 14.82
C LEU A 72 -0.09 0.03 15.50
N GLU A 73 0.64 1.11 15.75
CA GLU A 73 0.10 2.36 16.30
C GLU A 73 -0.95 2.98 15.36
N MET A 74 -0.66 3.06 14.05
CA MET A 74 -1.62 3.57 13.08
C MET A 74 -2.86 2.68 12.98
N LYS A 75 -2.68 1.35 13.00
CA LYS A 75 -3.79 0.39 13.08
C LYS A 75 -4.65 0.67 14.33
N ASP A 76 -4.05 0.84 15.50
CA ASP A 76 -4.78 1.10 16.74
C ASP A 76 -5.53 2.43 16.70
N ALA A 77 -4.92 3.48 16.15
CA ALA A 77 -5.55 4.77 15.95
C ALA A 77 -6.78 4.68 15.03
N PHE A 78 -6.70 3.95 13.90
CA PHE A 78 -7.87 3.72 13.04
C PHE A 78 -8.99 2.98 13.78
N LEU A 79 -8.65 1.93 14.54
CA LEU A 79 -9.63 1.12 15.27
C LEU A 79 -10.26 1.87 16.46
N GLU A 80 -9.57 2.86 17.02
CA GLU A 80 -10.11 3.76 18.04
C GLU A 80 -11.10 4.76 17.45
N MET A 81 -10.72 5.41 16.35
CA MET A 81 -11.52 6.48 15.75
C MET A 81 -12.78 5.96 15.06
N GLU A 82 -12.70 4.81 14.37
CA GLU A 82 -13.80 4.31 13.55
C GLU A 82 -13.99 2.78 13.69
N ASP A 83 -15.20 2.28 13.42
CA ASP A 83 -15.42 0.83 13.32
C ASP A 83 -15.04 0.32 11.93
N VAL A 84 -13.73 0.14 11.72
CA VAL A 84 -13.13 -0.28 10.45
C VAL A 84 -12.44 -1.63 10.56
N ASN A 85 -12.16 -2.22 9.41
CA ASN A 85 -11.24 -3.34 9.26
C ASN A 85 -9.90 -2.80 8.78
N VAL A 86 -8.81 -3.15 9.46
CA VAL A 86 -7.45 -2.72 9.09
C VAL A 86 -6.62 -3.93 8.70
N VAL A 87 -5.99 -3.89 7.53
CA VAL A 87 -5.10 -4.94 7.03
C VAL A 87 -3.67 -4.39 6.99
N ALA A 88 -2.83 -4.84 7.91
CA ALA A 88 -1.39 -4.59 7.81
C ALA A 88 -0.80 -5.55 6.77
N VAL A 89 -0.07 -5.00 5.79
CA VAL A 89 0.53 -5.79 4.71
C VAL A 89 2.01 -5.99 5.02
N ASP A 90 2.37 -7.22 5.37
CA ASP A 90 3.76 -7.62 5.59
C ASP A 90 4.33 -8.25 4.31
N TRP A 91 5.32 -7.58 3.71
CA TRP A 91 6.03 -8.05 2.53
C TRP A 91 7.55 -8.00 2.74
N ASN A 92 8.00 -8.13 4.00
CA ASN A 92 9.39 -7.99 4.42
C ASN A 92 10.39 -8.80 3.58
N LYS A 93 10.06 -10.06 3.23
CA LYS A 93 10.94 -10.91 2.41
C LYS A 93 11.12 -10.39 0.99
N GLY A 94 10.17 -9.61 0.48
CA GLY A 94 10.24 -8.96 -0.83
C GLY A 94 10.95 -7.62 -0.83
N CYS A 95 11.27 -7.05 0.34
CA CYS A 95 11.97 -5.76 0.46
C CYS A 95 13.24 -5.76 1.32
N PRO A 96 14.12 -6.79 1.25
CA PRO A 96 15.26 -6.88 2.15
C PRO A 96 16.31 -5.81 1.82
N MET A 97 16.95 -5.27 2.86
CA MET A 97 18.19 -4.50 2.71
C MET A 97 19.34 -5.45 2.30
N PRO A 98 20.24 -5.06 1.38
CA PRO A 98 20.33 -3.80 0.63
C PRO A 98 19.68 -3.85 -0.77
N MET A 99 18.78 -4.82 -1.04
CA MET A 99 18.29 -5.16 -2.38
C MET A 99 17.19 -4.22 -2.90
N TYR A 100 17.50 -2.93 -3.06
CA TYR A 100 16.51 -1.91 -3.43
C TYR A 100 15.86 -2.14 -4.80
N MET A 101 16.64 -2.51 -5.82
CA MET A 101 16.09 -2.77 -7.16
C MET A 101 15.06 -3.89 -7.16
N THR A 102 15.36 -4.99 -6.46
CA THR A 102 14.43 -6.11 -6.28
C THR A 102 13.20 -5.68 -5.48
N ALA A 103 13.38 -4.92 -4.40
CA ALA A 103 12.28 -4.38 -3.61
C ALA A 103 11.35 -3.49 -4.43
N ALA A 104 11.91 -2.59 -5.23
CA ALA A 104 11.17 -1.70 -6.13
C ALA A 104 10.38 -2.51 -7.16
N ALA A 105 10.95 -3.56 -7.75
CA ALA A 105 10.23 -4.45 -8.65
C ALA A 105 9.10 -5.22 -7.96
N ASN A 106 9.33 -5.71 -6.75
CA ASN A 106 8.35 -6.44 -5.96
C ASN A 106 7.12 -5.60 -5.59
N THR A 107 7.22 -4.26 -5.59
CA THR A 107 6.06 -3.39 -5.34
C THR A 107 4.89 -3.67 -6.31
N ALA A 108 5.19 -3.98 -7.57
CA ALA A 108 4.17 -4.30 -8.58
C ALA A 108 3.47 -5.62 -8.28
N LEU A 109 4.18 -6.60 -7.73
CA LEU A 109 3.61 -7.88 -7.33
C LEU A 109 2.72 -7.73 -6.11
N VAL A 110 3.23 -7.09 -5.04
CA VAL A 110 2.48 -6.88 -3.80
C VAL A 110 1.21 -6.08 -4.08
N GLY A 111 1.29 -5.05 -4.94
CA GLY A 111 0.13 -4.28 -5.37
C GLY A 111 -0.95 -5.15 -6.04
N ARG A 112 -0.55 -6.07 -6.93
CA ARG A 112 -1.50 -7.02 -7.55
C ARG A 112 -2.10 -7.99 -6.55
N GLN A 113 -1.34 -8.43 -5.54
CA GLN A 113 -1.87 -9.30 -4.49
C GLN A 113 -2.92 -8.56 -3.64
N ILE A 114 -2.70 -7.29 -3.30
CA ILE A 114 -3.73 -6.44 -2.65
C ILE A 114 -4.95 -6.31 -3.55
N ALA A 115 -4.77 -5.97 -4.83
CA ALA A 115 -5.87 -5.82 -5.78
C ALA A 115 -6.71 -7.11 -5.89
N ARG A 116 -6.03 -8.27 -5.95
CA ARG A 116 -6.68 -9.57 -5.99
C ARG A 116 -7.44 -9.86 -4.69
N LEU A 117 -6.87 -9.55 -3.53
CA LEU A 117 -7.55 -9.73 -2.26
C LEU A 117 -8.83 -8.88 -2.19
N VAL A 118 -8.77 -7.60 -2.57
CA VAL A 118 -9.93 -6.72 -2.60
C VAL A 118 -11.00 -7.22 -3.58
N GLU A 119 -10.60 -7.66 -4.78
CA GLU A 119 -11.51 -8.28 -5.74
C GLU A 119 -12.24 -9.48 -5.15
N VAL A 120 -11.52 -10.43 -4.56
CA VAL A 120 -12.13 -11.66 -4.03
C VAL A 120 -13.02 -11.35 -2.82
N LEU A 121 -12.62 -10.42 -1.95
CA LEU A 121 -13.45 -9.98 -0.83
C LEU A 121 -14.73 -9.31 -1.30
N ALA A 122 -14.65 -8.39 -2.27
CA ALA A 122 -15.82 -7.74 -2.85
C ALA A 122 -16.74 -8.72 -3.59
N HIS A 123 -16.18 -9.78 -4.19
CA HIS A 123 -16.98 -10.83 -4.83
C HIS A 123 -17.67 -11.75 -3.80
N ARG A 124 -16.98 -12.12 -2.72
CA ARG A 124 -17.49 -12.98 -1.64
C ARG A 124 -18.51 -12.27 -0.76
N HIS A 125 -18.32 -10.97 -0.55
CA HIS A 125 -19.09 -10.14 0.36
C HIS A 125 -19.59 -8.86 -0.34
N PRO A 126 -20.40 -8.99 -1.41
CA PRO A 126 -20.76 -7.86 -2.28
C PRO A 126 -21.52 -6.75 -1.57
N ASP A 127 -22.26 -7.06 -0.51
CA ASP A 127 -23.07 -6.10 0.23
C ASP A 127 -22.28 -5.32 1.29
N THR A 128 -21.09 -5.81 1.67
CA THR A 128 -20.35 -5.29 2.84
C THR A 128 -18.93 -4.83 2.51
N VAL A 129 -18.25 -5.45 1.54
CA VAL A 129 -16.94 -5.01 1.05
C VAL A 129 -17.12 -4.21 -0.23
N VAL A 130 -17.23 -2.89 -0.08
CA VAL A 130 -17.45 -1.95 -1.18
C VAL A 130 -16.14 -1.28 -1.60
N PRO A 131 -15.74 -1.33 -2.89
CA PRO A 131 -14.50 -0.72 -3.37
C PRO A 131 -14.32 0.76 -2.99
N ASP A 132 -15.40 1.52 -2.99
CA ASP A 132 -15.43 2.94 -2.62
C ASP A 132 -15.03 3.19 -1.15
N LYS A 133 -15.15 2.17 -0.30
CA LYS A 133 -14.77 2.20 1.13
C LYS A 133 -13.40 1.57 1.39
N VAL A 134 -12.62 1.29 0.33
CA VAL A 134 -11.23 0.81 0.46
C VAL A 134 -10.28 2.01 0.50
N HIS A 135 -9.41 2.03 1.51
CA HIS A 135 -8.37 3.04 1.68
C HIS A 135 -7.01 2.36 1.80
N LEU A 136 -6.07 2.67 0.90
CA LEU A 136 -4.69 2.21 1.00
C LEU A 136 -3.81 3.33 1.55
N VAL A 137 -3.13 3.09 2.66
CA VAL A 137 -2.09 3.95 3.21
C VAL A 137 -0.75 3.27 2.98
N GLY A 138 0.18 3.93 2.27
CA GLY A 138 1.47 3.36 1.94
C GLY A 138 2.61 4.32 2.24
N PHE A 139 3.66 3.83 2.89
CA PHE A 139 4.88 4.61 3.16
C PHE A 139 6.03 4.20 2.24
N SER A 140 6.80 5.16 1.71
CA SER A 140 8.00 4.89 0.90
C SER A 140 7.67 3.97 -0.30
N LEU A 141 8.28 2.77 -0.41
CA LEU A 141 7.91 1.77 -1.43
C LEU A 141 6.46 1.27 -1.29
N GLY A 142 5.90 1.27 -0.08
CA GLY A 142 4.50 0.95 0.18
C GLY A 142 3.51 1.91 -0.48
N ALA A 143 3.88 3.18 -0.69
CA ALA A 143 3.06 4.11 -1.48
C ALA A 143 2.98 3.67 -2.95
N GLN A 144 4.09 3.17 -3.49
CA GLN A 144 4.14 2.63 -4.85
C GLN A 144 3.34 1.33 -4.96
N VAL A 145 3.42 0.45 -3.95
CA VAL A 145 2.54 -0.73 -3.82
C VAL A 145 1.07 -0.32 -3.88
N ALA A 146 0.66 0.73 -3.15
CA ALA A 146 -0.71 1.21 -3.16
C ALA A 146 -1.15 1.73 -4.55
N GLY A 147 -0.29 2.45 -5.25
CA GLY A 147 -0.51 2.86 -6.64
C GLY A 147 -0.71 1.67 -7.58
N PHE A 148 0.16 0.67 -7.51
CA PHE A 148 0.02 -0.57 -8.29
C PHE A 148 -1.25 -1.34 -7.95
N ALA A 149 -1.66 -1.36 -6.68
CA ALA A 149 -2.89 -2.01 -6.25
C ALA A 149 -4.13 -1.34 -6.86
N GLY A 150 -4.26 -0.03 -6.69
CA GLY A 150 -5.39 0.73 -7.24
C GLY A 150 -5.48 0.62 -8.77
N ARG A 151 -4.33 0.74 -9.46
CA ARG A 151 -4.23 0.57 -10.92
C ARG A 151 -4.63 -0.83 -11.38
N SER A 152 -4.14 -1.87 -10.70
CA SER A 152 -4.43 -3.25 -11.05
C SER A 152 -5.90 -3.57 -10.82
N PHE A 153 -6.46 -3.13 -9.69
CA PHE A 153 -7.87 -3.28 -9.37
C PHE A 153 -8.76 -2.61 -10.44
N SER A 154 -8.46 -1.36 -10.81
CA SER A 154 -9.23 -0.64 -11.82
C SER A 154 -9.18 -1.28 -13.21
N ARG A 155 -8.08 -1.92 -13.57
CA ARG A 155 -7.95 -2.62 -14.85
C ARG A 155 -8.75 -3.92 -14.88
N THR A 156 -8.77 -4.66 -13.77
CA THR A 156 -9.48 -5.95 -13.69
C THR A 156 -10.99 -5.77 -13.49
N ILE A 157 -11.40 -4.82 -12.66
CA ILE A 157 -12.81 -4.65 -12.22
C ILE A 157 -13.53 -3.52 -12.95
N GLY A 158 -12.80 -2.62 -13.61
CA GLY A 158 -13.39 -1.43 -14.25
C GLY A 158 -13.90 -0.38 -13.26
N LYS A 159 -13.56 -0.50 -11.97
CA LYS A 159 -13.91 0.44 -10.89
C LYS A 159 -12.67 0.89 -10.13
N LYS A 160 -12.71 2.07 -9.54
CA LYS A 160 -11.63 2.57 -8.68
C LYS A 160 -11.93 2.28 -7.21
N ILE A 161 -10.88 1.96 -6.44
CA ILE A 161 -10.94 2.00 -4.98
C ILE A 161 -11.12 3.44 -4.48
N GLY A 162 -11.65 3.59 -3.27
CA GLY A 162 -11.97 4.88 -2.68
C GLY A 162 -10.77 5.82 -2.56
N ARG A 163 -9.75 5.43 -1.80
CA ARG A 163 -8.65 6.35 -1.45
C ARG A 163 -7.27 5.70 -1.44
N ILE A 164 -6.26 6.45 -1.86
CA ILE A 164 -4.84 6.15 -1.59
C ILE A 164 -4.21 7.34 -0.87
N THR A 165 -3.56 7.10 0.26
CA THR A 165 -2.68 8.07 0.91
C THR A 165 -1.24 7.60 0.78
N GLY A 166 -0.43 8.37 0.06
CA GLY A 166 1.01 8.13 -0.07
C GLY A 166 1.78 8.94 0.96
N LEU A 167 2.41 8.25 1.91
CA LEU A 167 3.31 8.84 2.91
C LEU A 167 4.73 8.80 2.35
N ASP A 168 5.21 9.95 1.89
CA ASP A 168 6.55 10.17 1.34
C ASP A 168 6.96 9.10 0.33
N ALA A 169 6.18 8.99 -0.75
CA ALA A 169 6.35 7.95 -1.76
C ALA A 169 7.78 7.93 -2.31
N ALA A 170 8.39 6.75 -2.40
CA ALA A 170 9.78 6.61 -2.84
C ALA A 170 9.97 7.11 -4.29
N GLY A 171 10.94 8.01 -4.50
CA GLY A 171 11.30 8.57 -5.80
C GLY A 171 12.26 7.71 -6.64
N PRO A 172 13.35 7.14 -6.08
CA PRO A 172 14.33 6.38 -6.85
C PRO A 172 13.71 5.20 -7.60
N LEU A 173 13.99 5.09 -8.90
CA LEU A 173 13.42 4.10 -9.83
C LEU A 173 11.92 4.27 -10.17
N PHE A 174 11.25 5.28 -9.61
CA PHE A 174 9.82 5.53 -9.83
C PHE A 174 9.57 6.85 -10.58
N GLU A 175 10.00 7.98 -10.02
CA GLU A 175 9.62 9.31 -10.49
C GLU A 175 10.09 9.61 -11.92
N SER A 176 11.35 9.29 -12.24
CA SER A 176 11.93 9.52 -13.57
C SER A 176 11.40 8.55 -14.63
N TYR A 177 10.90 7.39 -14.22
CA TYR A 177 10.42 6.35 -15.12
C TYR A 177 8.91 6.41 -15.38
N GLY A 178 8.17 7.23 -14.62
CA GLY A 178 6.72 7.40 -14.77
C GLY A 178 5.89 6.19 -14.32
N PHE A 179 6.50 5.26 -13.56
CA PHE A 179 5.84 4.07 -13.02
C PHE A 179 5.57 4.20 -11.53
N HIS A 180 4.95 5.31 -11.12
CA HIS A 180 4.68 5.63 -9.73
C HIS A 180 3.17 5.71 -9.43
N VAL A 181 2.83 5.80 -8.14
CA VAL A 181 1.48 6.17 -7.66
C VAL A 181 1.02 7.47 -8.31
N SER A 182 -0.26 7.56 -8.67
CA SER A 182 -0.84 8.66 -9.42
C SER A 182 -2.28 8.89 -9.03
N ARG A 183 -2.78 10.13 -9.19
CA ARG A 183 -4.19 10.53 -9.01
C ARG A 183 -5.20 9.66 -9.75
N HIS A 184 -4.76 8.89 -10.74
CA HIS A 184 -5.61 7.98 -11.49
C HIS A 184 -5.80 6.62 -10.83
N ASP A 185 -5.00 6.27 -9.82
CA ASP A 185 -4.98 4.93 -9.22
C ASP A 185 -6.13 4.71 -8.20
N ALA A 186 -6.78 5.77 -7.71
CA ALA A 186 -7.98 5.71 -6.87
C ALA A 186 -8.99 6.81 -7.25
N GLN A 187 -10.13 6.87 -6.57
CA GLN A 187 -11.08 7.99 -6.70
C GLN A 187 -10.47 9.27 -6.13
N PHE A 188 -9.76 9.14 -5.01
CA PHE A 188 -8.97 10.22 -4.42
C PHE A 188 -7.59 9.74 -3.98
N VAL A 189 -6.56 10.53 -4.31
CA VAL A 189 -5.17 10.26 -3.92
C VAL A 189 -4.61 11.48 -3.23
N ASP A 190 -4.14 11.33 -2.00
CA ASP A 190 -3.43 12.36 -1.23
C ASP A 190 -1.97 11.97 -0.99
N GLY A 191 -1.04 12.86 -1.35
CA GLY A 191 0.39 12.67 -1.15
C GLY A 191 0.93 13.58 -0.06
N ILE A 192 1.72 13.04 0.87
CA ILE A 192 2.44 13.82 1.88
C ILE A 192 3.93 13.66 1.60
N HIS A 193 4.62 14.76 1.29
CA HIS A 193 6.04 14.76 0.91
C HIS A 193 6.86 15.34 2.06
N THR A 194 7.83 14.58 2.56
CA THR A 194 8.65 14.99 3.73
C THR A 194 10.15 14.90 3.48
N SER A 195 10.59 14.07 2.54
CA SER A 195 12.01 13.91 2.15
C SER A 195 12.27 14.10 0.65
N ALA A 196 11.49 14.95 -0.02
CA ALA A 196 11.53 15.14 -1.47
C ALA A 196 12.93 15.51 -1.99
N GLY A 197 13.49 14.70 -2.89
CA GLY A 197 14.73 15.02 -3.60
C GLY A 197 15.43 13.79 -4.16
N THR A 198 16.64 14.02 -4.69
CA THR A 198 17.44 12.97 -5.35
C THR A 198 18.79 12.74 -4.68
N ASN A 199 19.12 13.51 -3.63
CA ASN A 199 20.38 13.35 -2.91
C ASN A 199 20.26 12.20 -1.90
N LEU A 200 20.56 10.99 -2.36
CA LEU A 200 20.49 9.76 -1.55
C LEU A 200 21.38 9.84 -0.30
N LEU A 201 22.55 10.49 -0.39
CA LEU A 201 23.48 10.66 0.74
C LEU A 201 22.91 11.56 1.85
N LYS A 202 21.95 12.41 1.52
CA LYS A 202 21.23 13.28 2.47
C LYS A 202 19.86 12.71 2.88
N GLY A 203 19.58 11.45 2.54
CA GLY A 203 18.28 10.82 2.81
C GLY A 203 17.12 11.41 2.01
N CYS A 204 17.39 12.19 0.95
CA CYS A 204 16.33 12.70 0.08
C CYS A 204 15.87 11.57 -0.85
N LEU A 205 14.82 10.85 -0.43
CA LEU A 205 14.34 9.63 -1.07
C LEU A 205 12.89 9.75 -1.56
N GLY A 206 12.16 10.78 -1.12
CA GLY A 206 10.78 11.03 -1.52
C GLY A 206 10.66 11.60 -2.93
N MET A 207 9.54 11.31 -3.58
CA MET A 207 9.13 11.96 -4.83
C MET A 207 9.04 13.48 -4.64
N VAL A 208 9.49 14.24 -5.63
CA VAL A 208 9.44 15.70 -5.66
C VAL A 208 8.16 16.19 -6.32
N LYS A 209 7.81 15.58 -7.46
CA LYS A 209 6.66 15.97 -8.27
C LYS A 209 5.37 15.57 -7.57
N PRO A 210 4.32 16.39 -7.67
CA PRO A 210 3.01 16.04 -7.17
C PRO A 210 2.48 14.82 -7.92
N TYR A 211 1.89 13.86 -7.19
CA TYR A 211 1.30 12.67 -7.76
C TYR A 211 -0.19 12.49 -7.42
N GLY A 212 -0.68 13.11 -6.35
CA GLY A 212 -2.07 13.00 -5.90
C GLY A 212 -3.03 14.04 -6.49
N ASN A 213 -4.32 13.87 -6.20
CA ASN A 213 -5.33 14.91 -6.30
C ASN A 213 -5.01 16.08 -5.36
N ALA A 214 -4.50 15.77 -4.16
CA ALA A 214 -3.95 16.73 -3.22
C ALA A 214 -2.51 16.31 -2.86
N ASN A 215 -1.62 17.30 -2.72
CA ASN A 215 -0.22 17.05 -2.37
C ASN A 215 0.19 18.07 -1.30
N PHE A 216 0.69 17.56 -0.18
CA PHE A 216 1.07 18.32 0.98
C PHE A 216 2.59 18.27 1.12
N TYR A 217 3.20 19.43 1.35
CA TYR A 217 4.64 19.58 1.53
C TYR A 217 4.95 20.23 2.88
N PRO A 218 4.77 19.53 4.01
CA PRO A 218 5.09 20.05 5.33
C PRO A 218 6.53 20.56 5.38
N ASN A 219 6.72 21.77 5.90
CA ASN A 219 8.04 22.42 6.00
C ASN A 219 8.79 22.50 4.64
N GLY A 220 8.06 22.65 3.54
CA GLY A 220 8.62 22.66 2.19
C GLY A 220 8.92 21.28 1.61
N GLY A 221 8.63 20.22 2.36
CA GLY A 221 8.60 18.81 1.94
C GLY A 221 9.97 18.14 1.73
N LYS A 222 11.06 18.77 2.18
CA LYS A 222 12.43 18.26 2.00
C LYS A 222 13.14 17.94 3.31
N SER A 223 13.08 18.87 4.27
CA SER A 223 13.79 18.78 5.53
C SER A 223 12.81 19.08 6.66
N GLN A 224 12.64 18.12 7.55
CA GLN A 224 11.70 18.23 8.65
C GLN A 224 12.44 18.69 9.92
N PRO A 225 11.86 19.61 10.71
CA PRO A 225 12.43 19.99 12.00
C PRO A 225 12.70 18.76 12.87
N GLY A 226 13.92 18.65 13.41
CA GLY A 226 14.35 17.53 14.26
C GLY A 226 14.97 16.33 13.53
N CYS A 227 15.04 16.34 12.20
CA CYS A 227 15.76 15.35 11.40
C CYS A 227 17.09 15.94 10.90
N TRP A 228 18.21 15.32 11.29
CA TRP A 228 19.59 15.78 10.99
C TRP A 228 20.29 14.89 9.97
#